data_AF-A0A4V6TF48-F1
#
_entry.id   AF-A0A4V6TF48-F1
#
_cell.length_a   1.000
_cell.length_b   1.000
_cell.length_c   1.000
_cell.angle_alpha   90.00
_cell.angle_beta   90.00
_cell.angle_gamma   90.00
#
_symmetry.space_group_name_H-M   'P 1'
#
loop_
_entity.id
_entity.type
_entity.pdbx_description
1 polymer ?
#
loop_
_entity_poly.entity_id
_entity_poly.type
_entity_poly.pdbx_seq_one_letter_code
_entity_poly.pdbx_strand_id
1 'polypeptide(L)'
;MVKCALGGSIVVALYNGGPTGVIFEFLAVSVFYWMIGACIAELASAIPSSSGVYHWAAATSAPRYSKFIGFLAGYWNFFAWVFGSASMSSILANEVLAMWGLFHPDYVAERWHVFICYIIISWSCCAVVLFANRALPMVNNIGLFLTLGGCFLTILVCAIMPTTTGAGHATTAAVWSSWSNDTGYKSNGLVFVTGMLNGAFSVGTPDCVSHLAEEIPRSRVNVPKAIAAQLGVGFVTGLFYLIAIFYSINDIDALMNNPYTNPLAELYRQATGSKAGSCGLLIVVFLPTVANCIGTYITCGRMLWTLSRDRATPFSSTLGVISPRWGNPFAATVACLIITTILGLIYIGSAVAFNAFVGSFIILSSASYLLAILPHLLSGRKNIEFGPFKLPDKLAAVIMPIACAYIVAFIVIFCFPYSMPVSAETMNYSSAITGGLTVIIALLYPWQCRNGFVSPVEVARSIAAADVVKDDQE
;
A
#
# COMPACT_ATOMS: atom_id res chain seq x y z
N MET A 1 3.93 -7.29 1.46
CA MET A 1 3.60 -6.29 0.43
C MET A 1 4.64 -6.22 -0.69
N VAL A 2 5.89 -5.83 -0.41
CA VAL A 2 6.97 -5.59 -1.40
C VAL A 2 7.04 -6.59 -2.56
N LYS A 3 7.09 -7.91 -2.33
CA LYS A 3 7.33 -8.89 -3.40
C LYS A 3 6.17 -9.12 -4.34
N CYS A 4 4.95 -9.22 -3.79
CA CYS A 4 3.73 -9.48 -4.54
C CYS A 4 3.36 -8.25 -5.39
N ALA A 5 3.61 -7.05 -4.84
CA ALA A 5 3.56 -5.78 -5.54
C ALA A 5 4.57 -5.71 -6.70
N LEU A 6 5.88 -5.83 -6.41
CA LEU A 6 6.95 -5.76 -7.42
C LEU A 6 6.76 -6.85 -8.49
N GLY A 7 6.45 -8.07 -8.06
CA GLY A 7 6.33 -9.24 -8.94
C GLY A 7 5.12 -9.18 -9.87
N GLY A 8 3.93 -8.85 -9.35
CA GLY A 8 2.71 -8.77 -10.17
C GLY A 8 2.70 -7.61 -11.16
N SER A 9 3.58 -6.62 -10.98
CA SER A 9 3.70 -5.44 -11.84
C SER A 9 5.09 -5.28 -12.47
N ILE A 10 5.92 -6.33 -12.42
CA ILE A 10 7.33 -6.28 -12.86
C ILE A 10 7.46 -5.96 -14.35
N VAL A 11 6.51 -6.42 -15.18
CA VAL A 11 6.49 -6.12 -16.61
C VAL A 11 6.34 -4.62 -16.85
N VAL A 12 5.44 -3.95 -16.13
CA VAL A 12 5.26 -2.49 -16.22
C VAL A 12 6.52 -1.77 -15.73
N ALA A 13 7.18 -2.31 -14.70
CA ALA A 13 8.42 -1.74 -14.19
C ALA A 13 9.58 -1.89 -15.19
N LEU A 14 9.67 -3.01 -15.92
CA LEU A 14 10.69 -3.26 -16.93
C LEU A 14 10.63 -2.30 -18.12
N TYR A 15 9.45 -1.80 -18.50
CA TYR A 15 9.32 -0.71 -19.49
C TYR A 15 10.03 0.58 -19.06
N ASN A 16 10.20 0.79 -17.74
CA ASN A 16 10.82 1.97 -17.15
C ASN A 16 12.30 1.69 -16.77
N GLY A 17 13.17 1.50 -17.76
CA GLY A 17 14.61 1.39 -17.49
C GLY A 17 15.15 -0.05 -17.39
N GLY A 18 14.33 -1.07 -17.64
CA GLY A 18 14.73 -2.48 -17.54
C GLY A 18 15.12 -2.91 -16.12
N PRO A 19 15.83 -4.04 -15.97
CA PRO A 19 16.27 -4.54 -14.65
C PRO A 19 17.05 -3.50 -13.84
N THR A 20 17.94 -2.76 -14.51
CA THR A 20 18.73 -1.68 -13.93
C THR A 20 17.84 -0.60 -13.33
N GLY A 21 16.85 -0.13 -14.11
CA GLY A 21 15.88 0.87 -13.67
C GLY A 21 15.16 0.43 -12.41
N VAL A 22 14.54 -0.75 -12.43
CA VAL A 22 13.75 -1.25 -11.29
C VAL A 22 14.57 -1.31 -10.00
N ILE A 23 15.84 -1.77 -10.04
CA ILE A 23 16.70 -1.83 -8.85
C ILE A 23 17.00 -0.41 -8.33
N PHE A 24 17.50 0.48 -9.19
CA PHE A 24 17.91 1.83 -8.74
C PHE A 24 16.72 2.70 -8.35
N GLU A 25 15.58 2.56 -9.01
CA GLU A 25 14.33 3.21 -8.65
C GLU A 25 13.83 2.73 -7.28
N PHE A 26 13.89 1.42 -7.01
CA PHE A 26 13.56 0.85 -5.70
C PHE A 26 14.50 1.35 -4.59
N LEU A 27 15.80 1.48 -4.87
CA LEU A 27 16.77 2.06 -3.94
C LEU A 27 16.44 3.52 -3.63
N ALA A 28 16.22 4.33 -4.68
CA ALA A 28 15.94 5.75 -4.55
C ALA A 28 14.64 5.99 -3.76
N VAL A 29 13.55 5.28 -4.11
CA VAL A 29 12.26 5.47 -3.44
C VAL A 29 12.29 5.03 -1.98
N SER A 30 13.04 3.97 -1.66
CA SER A 30 13.19 3.50 -0.29
C SER A 30 13.81 4.55 0.63
N VAL A 31 14.82 5.30 0.14
CA VAL A 31 15.44 6.40 0.90
C VAL A 31 14.42 7.50 1.22
N PHE A 32 13.59 7.90 0.26
CA PHE A 32 12.54 8.90 0.49
C PHE A 32 11.44 8.38 1.42
N TYR A 33 11.06 7.10 1.31
CA TYR A 33 10.08 6.50 2.21
C TYR A 33 10.62 6.32 3.64
N TRP A 34 11.94 6.15 3.83
CA TRP A 34 12.55 6.21 5.16
C TRP A 34 12.42 7.60 5.79
N MET A 35 12.58 8.66 4.99
CA MET A 35 12.37 10.04 5.43
C MET A 35 10.91 10.28 5.84
N ILE A 36 9.95 9.89 4.99
CA ILE A 36 8.51 9.99 5.29
C ILE A 36 8.18 9.14 6.53
N GLY A 37 8.65 7.90 6.57
CA GLY A 37 8.45 6.97 7.68
C GLY A 37 8.99 7.50 9.00
N ALA A 38 10.15 8.18 8.99
CA ALA A 38 10.70 8.82 10.17
C ALA A 38 9.81 9.98 10.67
N CYS A 39 9.27 10.80 9.77
CA CYS A 39 8.31 11.86 10.13
C CYS A 39 7.02 11.27 10.70
N ILE A 40 6.47 10.24 10.07
CA ILE A 40 5.27 9.55 10.54
C ILE A 40 5.52 8.86 11.89
N ALA A 41 6.69 8.26 12.09
CA ALA A 41 7.07 7.63 13.35
C ALA A 41 7.13 8.63 14.52
N GLU A 42 7.61 9.85 14.30
CA GLU A 42 7.55 10.93 15.31
C GLU A 42 6.10 11.25 15.69
N LEU A 43 5.23 11.42 14.69
CA LEU A 43 3.81 11.73 14.91
C LEU A 43 3.09 10.58 15.62
N ALA A 44 3.37 9.33 15.23
CA ALA A 44 2.84 8.13 15.87
C ALA A 44 3.33 7.96 17.31
N SER A 45 4.56 8.38 17.63
CA SER A 45 5.08 8.39 18.99
C SER A 45 4.38 9.43 19.87
N ALA A 46 4.16 10.62 19.32
CA ALA A 46 3.46 11.71 19.98
C ALA A 46 1.99 11.35 20.23
N ILE A 47 1.29 10.89 19.21
CA ILE A 47 -0.16 10.64 19.21
C ILE A 47 -0.40 9.20 18.71
N PRO A 48 -0.31 8.18 19.59
CA PRO A 48 -0.50 6.78 19.23
C PRO A 48 -2.00 6.43 19.13
N SER A 49 -2.67 6.94 18.10
CA SER A 49 -4.11 6.78 17.92
C SER A 49 -4.42 5.89 16.71
N SER A 50 -5.47 5.06 16.82
CA SER A 50 -6.02 4.28 15.69
C SER A 50 -6.49 5.15 14.52
N SER A 51 -6.73 6.44 14.79
CA SER A 51 -7.04 7.48 13.80
C SER A 51 -5.84 7.84 12.92
N GLY A 52 -4.61 7.53 13.32
CA GLY A 52 -3.40 7.72 12.51
C GLY A 52 -3.31 9.10 11.85
N VAL A 53 -3.12 9.11 10.53
CA VAL A 53 -2.94 10.32 9.71
C VAL A 53 -4.08 11.32 9.84
N TYR A 54 -5.32 10.84 10.00
CA TYR A 54 -6.50 11.69 10.19
C TYR A 54 -6.35 12.57 11.44
N HIS A 55 -5.87 12.00 12.55
CA HIS A 55 -5.63 12.73 13.78
C HIS A 55 -4.38 13.59 13.68
N TRP A 56 -3.27 13.07 13.13
CA TRP A 56 -2.03 13.84 13.01
C TRP A 56 -2.22 15.10 12.17
N ALA A 57 -2.90 15.01 11.03
CA ALA A 57 -3.20 16.15 10.17
C ALA A 57 -4.05 17.22 10.88
N ALA A 58 -5.01 16.82 11.70
CA ALA A 58 -5.81 17.74 12.50
C ALA A 58 -4.98 18.36 13.66
N ALA A 59 -4.10 17.58 14.29
CA ALA A 59 -3.32 18.02 15.45
C ALA A 59 -2.17 18.96 15.08
N THR A 60 -1.50 18.71 13.94
CA THR A 60 -0.32 19.50 13.53
C THR A 60 -0.70 20.81 12.86
N SER A 61 -1.94 20.94 12.37
CA SER A 61 -2.41 22.14 11.69
C SER A 61 -2.91 23.23 12.64
N ALA A 62 -2.97 24.46 12.14
CA ALA A 62 -3.47 25.59 12.92
C ALA A 62 -4.94 25.35 13.34
N PRO A 63 -5.37 25.80 14.54
CA PRO A 63 -6.71 25.53 15.07
C PRO A 63 -7.85 25.87 14.10
N ARG A 64 -7.70 26.95 13.32
CA ARG A 64 -8.67 27.38 12.30
C ARG A 64 -8.89 26.35 11.18
N TYR A 65 -7.85 25.61 10.79
CA TYR A 65 -7.89 24.67 9.67
C TYR A 65 -7.89 23.20 10.11
N SER A 66 -7.65 22.93 11.39
CA SER A 66 -7.56 21.60 12.01
C SER A 66 -8.65 20.63 11.54
N LYS A 67 -9.92 21.06 11.65
CA LYS A 67 -11.07 20.23 11.31
C LYS A 67 -11.14 19.86 9.82
N PHE A 68 -10.85 20.81 8.93
CA PHE A 68 -10.89 20.58 7.48
C PHE A 68 -9.69 19.75 6.99
N ILE A 69 -8.48 20.09 7.44
CA ILE A 69 -7.26 19.37 7.07
C ILE A 69 -7.32 17.92 7.56
N GLY A 70 -7.78 17.71 8.80
CA GLY A 70 -8.09 16.39 9.33
C GLY A 70 -9.06 15.66 8.41
N PHE A 71 -10.24 16.21 8.18
CA PHE A 71 -11.27 15.58 7.34
C PHE A 71 -10.75 15.14 5.96
N LEU A 72 -10.01 16.03 5.27
CA LEU A 72 -9.45 15.73 3.96
C LEU A 72 -8.41 14.60 4.03
N ALA A 73 -7.47 14.68 4.98
CA ALA A 73 -6.46 13.65 5.18
C ALA A 73 -7.07 12.28 5.52
N GLY A 74 -8.10 12.27 6.37
CA GLY A 74 -8.79 11.05 6.77
C GLY A 74 -9.52 10.38 5.61
N TYR A 75 -10.24 11.14 4.78
CA TYR A 75 -10.91 10.59 3.61
C TYR A 75 -9.96 10.13 2.51
N TRP A 76 -8.88 10.88 2.24
CA TRP A 76 -7.84 10.42 1.32
C TRP A 76 -7.23 9.11 1.78
N ASN A 77 -6.90 9.01 3.07
CA ASN A 77 -6.35 7.78 3.64
C ASN A 77 -7.36 6.63 3.60
N PHE A 78 -8.64 6.88 3.88
CA PHE A 78 -9.71 5.87 3.76
C PHE A 78 -9.82 5.32 2.33
N PHE A 79 -9.95 6.19 1.32
CA PHE A 79 -10.03 5.75 -0.07
C PHE A 79 -8.75 5.05 -0.54
N ALA A 80 -7.58 5.51 -0.07
CA ALA A 80 -6.33 4.80 -0.29
C ALA A 80 -6.45 3.35 0.20
N TRP A 81 -6.86 3.11 1.44
CA TRP A 81 -6.99 1.74 1.97
C TRP A 81 -8.06 0.89 1.28
N VAL A 82 -9.13 1.51 0.79
CA VAL A 82 -10.12 0.83 -0.08
C VAL A 82 -9.46 0.37 -1.40
N PHE A 83 -8.71 1.26 -2.06
CA PHE A 83 -8.02 0.95 -3.32
C PHE A 83 -6.88 -0.04 -3.12
N GLY A 84 -6.18 0.02 -1.98
CA GLY A 84 -5.18 -0.98 -1.57
C GLY A 84 -5.79 -2.36 -1.37
N SER A 85 -6.98 -2.45 -0.76
CA SER A 85 -7.71 -3.71 -0.57
C SER A 85 -8.18 -4.30 -1.91
N ALA A 86 -8.68 -3.43 -2.82
CA ALA A 86 -9.02 -3.83 -4.18
C ALA A 86 -7.79 -4.32 -4.96
N SER A 87 -6.68 -3.58 -4.88
CA SER A 87 -5.43 -3.96 -5.53
C SER A 87 -4.93 -5.34 -5.08
N MET A 88 -4.88 -5.58 -3.76
CA MET A 88 -4.38 -6.84 -3.22
C MET A 88 -5.26 -8.03 -3.60
N SER A 89 -6.58 -7.84 -3.62
CA SER A 89 -7.54 -8.85 -4.06
C SER A 89 -7.36 -9.18 -5.55
N SER A 90 -7.04 -8.19 -6.38
CA SER A 90 -6.76 -8.37 -7.81
C SER A 90 -5.42 -9.06 -8.06
N ILE A 91 -4.37 -8.73 -7.30
CA ILE A 91 -3.07 -9.41 -7.38
C ILE A 91 -3.25 -10.91 -7.11
N LEU A 92 -3.93 -11.27 -6.01
CA LEU A 92 -4.21 -12.67 -5.67
C LEU A 92 -5.05 -13.37 -6.74
N ALA A 93 -6.05 -12.69 -7.32
CA ALA A 93 -6.87 -13.26 -8.39
C ALA A 93 -6.04 -13.59 -9.63
N ASN A 94 -5.16 -12.68 -10.04
CA ASN A 94 -4.24 -12.90 -11.16
C ASN A 94 -3.21 -13.99 -10.86
N GLU A 95 -2.73 -14.14 -9.63
CA GLU A 95 -1.86 -15.24 -9.21
C GLU A 95 -2.54 -16.61 -9.33
N VAL A 96 -3.80 -16.72 -8.87
CA VAL A 96 -4.57 -17.97 -8.99
C VAL A 96 -4.72 -18.39 -10.44
N LEU A 97 -5.10 -17.46 -11.32
CA LEU A 97 -5.27 -17.75 -12.74
C LEU A 97 -3.94 -18.04 -13.44
N ALA A 98 -2.84 -17.43 -13.02
CA ALA A 98 -1.52 -17.71 -13.55
C ALA A 98 -1.05 -19.11 -13.17
N MET A 99 -1.29 -19.54 -11.91
CA MET A 99 -1.04 -20.92 -11.48
C MET A 99 -1.85 -21.93 -12.30
N TRP A 100 -3.12 -21.63 -12.60
CA TRP A 100 -3.95 -22.46 -13.46
C TRP A 100 -3.41 -22.52 -14.91
N GLY A 101 -3.05 -21.36 -15.47
CA GLY A 101 -2.55 -21.22 -16.83
C GLY A 101 -1.23 -21.96 -17.10
N LEU A 102 -0.36 -22.12 -16.09
CA LEU A 102 0.87 -22.91 -16.22
C LEU A 102 0.58 -24.35 -16.71
N PHE A 103 -0.53 -24.95 -16.28
CA PHE A 103 -0.89 -26.32 -16.61
C PHE A 103 -1.87 -26.45 -17.79
N HIS A 104 -2.45 -25.34 -18.25
CA HIS A 104 -3.44 -25.30 -19.32
C HIS A 104 -2.97 -24.34 -20.44
N PRO A 105 -2.14 -24.81 -21.38
CA PRO A 105 -1.52 -23.93 -22.37
C PRO A 105 -2.52 -23.25 -23.32
N ASP A 106 -3.69 -23.86 -23.55
CA ASP A 106 -4.74 -23.32 -24.40
C ASP A 106 -5.69 -22.35 -23.65
N TYR A 107 -5.47 -22.13 -22.36
CA TYR A 107 -6.31 -21.27 -21.54
C TYR A 107 -5.96 -19.79 -21.76
N VAL A 108 -6.93 -19.03 -22.26
CA VAL A 108 -6.85 -17.57 -22.37
C VAL A 108 -7.66 -16.95 -21.23
N ALA A 109 -7.01 -16.19 -20.37
CA ALA A 109 -7.68 -15.56 -19.25
C ALA A 109 -8.54 -14.37 -19.71
N GLU A 110 -9.83 -14.44 -19.45
CA GLU A 110 -10.76 -13.33 -19.67
C GLU A 110 -10.93 -12.49 -18.40
N ARG A 111 -11.32 -11.22 -18.55
CA ARG A 111 -11.47 -10.27 -17.43
C ARG A 111 -12.47 -10.75 -16.38
N TRP A 112 -13.51 -11.47 -16.80
CA TRP A 112 -14.51 -12.00 -15.87
C TRP A 112 -13.97 -13.19 -15.06
N HIS A 113 -13.01 -13.99 -15.58
CA HIS A 113 -12.32 -15.01 -14.78
C HIS A 113 -11.59 -14.34 -13.61
N VAL A 114 -10.87 -13.24 -13.86
CA VAL A 114 -10.16 -12.48 -12.82
C VAL A 114 -11.15 -11.94 -11.80
N PHE A 115 -12.28 -11.40 -12.26
CA PHE A 115 -13.33 -10.85 -11.39
C PHE A 115 -13.97 -11.90 -10.47
N ILE A 116 -14.23 -13.11 -10.95
CA ILE A 116 -14.77 -14.19 -10.11
C ILE A 116 -13.75 -14.56 -9.02
N CYS A 117 -12.49 -14.78 -9.37
CA CYS A 117 -11.43 -15.05 -8.39
C CYS A 117 -11.30 -13.89 -7.40
N TYR A 118 -11.36 -12.65 -7.88
CA TYR A 118 -11.32 -11.43 -7.07
C TYR A 118 -12.45 -11.39 -6.03
N ILE A 119 -13.69 -11.71 -6.39
CA ILE A 119 -14.81 -11.77 -5.44
C ILE A 119 -14.54 -12.84 -4.39
N ILE A 120 -14.20 -14.06 -4.82
CA ILE A 120 -13.98 -15.18 -3.91
C ILE A 120 -12.91 -14.83 -2.88
N ILE A 121 -11.78 -14.28 -3.32
CA ILE A 121 -10.69 -13.85 -2.46
C ILE A 121 -11.13 -12.71 -1.53
N SER A 122 -11.73 -11.66 -2.07
CA SER A 122 -12.18 -10.48 -1.31
C SER A 122 -13.12 -10.87 -0.17
N TRP A 123 -14.13 -11.69 -0.50
CA TRP A 123 -15.13 -12.14 0.46
C TRP A 123 -14.54 -13.12 1.47
N SER A 124 -13.64 -14.01 1.06
CA SER A 124 -12.96 -14.94 1.97
C SER A 124 -12.06 -14.20 2.95
N CYS A 125 -11.22 -13.27 2.47
CA CYS A 125 -10.36 -12.45 3.33
C CYS A 125 -11.17 -11.59 4.29
N CYS A 126 -12.25 -10.95 3.82
CA CYS A 126 -13.14 -10.17 4.68
C CYS A 126 -13.85 -11.06 5.71
N ALA A 127 -14.31 -12.26 5.33
CA ALA A 127 -14.92 -13.21 6.24
C ALA A 127 -13.96 -13.61 7.38
N VAL A 128 -12.67 -13.79 7.09
CA VAL A 128 -11.65 -14.03 8.12
C VAL A 128 -11.57 -12.83 9.10
N VAL A 129 -11.59 -11.60 8.60
CA VAL A 129 -11.61 -10.39 9.46
C VAL A 129 -12.87 -10.35 10.35
N LEU A 130 -14.03 -10.67 9.78
CA LEU A 130 -15.32 -10.56 10.46
C LEU A 130 -15.55 -11.66 11.51
N PHE A 131 -15.19 -12.91 11.18
CA PHE A 131 -15.57 -14.09 11.97
C PHE A 131 -14.40 -14.74 12.72
N ALA A 132 -13.17 -14.55 12.26
CA ALA A 132 -11.98 -15.16 12.85
C ALA A 132 -11.11 -14.14 13.60
N ASN A 133 -11.72 -13.11 14.20
CA ASN A 133 -11.04 -12.03 14.93
C ASN A 133 -9.97 -12.55 15.92
N ARG A 134 -10.30 -13.58 16.71
CA ARG A 134 -9.36 -14.21 17.66
C ARG A 134 -8.15 -14.89 17.00
N ALA A 135 -8.28 -15.34 15.76
CA ALA A 135 -7.21 -15.98 15.00
C ALA A 135 -6.33 -14.98 14.24
N LEU A 136 -6.74 -13.71 14.11
CA LEU A 136 -5.99 -12.69 13.36
C LEU A 136 -4.53 -12.52 13.84
N PRO A 137 -4.21 -12.53 15.15
CA PRO A 137 -2.82 -12.48 15.59
C PRO A 137 -2.00 -13.69 15.10
N MET A 138 -2.59 -14.90 15.11
CA MET A 138 -1.95 -16.10 14.60
C MET A 138 -1.75 -16.03 13.08
N VAL A 139 -2.76 -15.56 12.33
CA VAL A 139 -2.67 -15.34 10.88
C VAL A 139 -1.54 -14.37 10.56
N ASN A 140 -1.39 -13.29 11.32
CA ASN A 140 -0.30 -12.33 11.15
C ASN A 140 1.08 -12.95 11.41
N ASN A 141 1.21 -13.76 12.47
CA ASN A 141 2.47 -14.45 12.78
C ASN A 141 2.86 -15.49 11.70
N ILE A 142 1.89 -16.26 11.22
CA ILE A 142 2.09 -17.20 10.11
C ILE A 142 2.44 -16.42 8.84
N GLY A 143 1.72 -15.34 8.55
CA GLY A 143 2.00 -14.45 7.41
C GLY A 143 3.41 -13.89 7.45
N LEU A 144 3.91 -13.49 8.62
CA LEU A 144 5.30 -13.04 8.80
C LEU A 144 6.31 -14.15 8.53
N PHE A 145 6.09 -15.34 9.11
CA PHE A 145 6.95 -16.51 8.88
C PHE A 145 7.00 -16.89 7.40
N LEU A 146 5.83 -16.99 6.75
CA LEU A 146 5.74 -17.29 5.32
C LEU A 146 6.33 -16.19 4.46
N THR A 147 6.21 -14.92 4.86
CA THR A 147 6.82 -13.80 4.13
C THR A 147 8.34 -13.89 4.17
N LEU A 148 8.95 -14.07 5.35
CA LEU A 148 10.40 -14.12 5.47
C LEU A 148 10.98 -15.43 4.94
N GLY A 149 10.43 -16.57 5.37
CA GLY A 149 10.82 -17.90 4.91
C GLY A 149 10.61 -18.07 3.41
N GLY A 150 9.46 -17.63 2.89
CA GLY A 150 9.19 -17.62 1.46
C GLY A 150 10.12 -16.69 0.69
N CYS A 151 10.52 -15.54 1.25
CA CYS A 151 11.56 -14.70 0.64
C CYS A 151 12.84 -15.47 0.42
N PHE A 152 13.30 -16.09 1.50
CA PHE A 152 14.57 -16.77 1.54
C PHE A 152 14.55 -17.95 0.56
N LEU A 153 13.47 -18.72 0.56
CA LEU A 153 13.28 -19.84 -0.37
C LEU A 153 13.24 -19.37 -1.83
N THR A 154 12.47 -18.34 -2.18
CA THR A 154 12.44 -17.84 -3.55
C THR A 154 13.80 -17.32 -4.01
N ILE A 155 14.54 -16.59 -3.15
CA ILE A 155 15.90 -16.13 -3.45
C ILE A 155 16.82 -17.31 -3.71
N LEU A 156 16.82 -18.33 -2.86
CA LEU A 156 17.66 -19.52 -3.05
C LEU A 156 17.33 -20.24 -4.35
N VAL A 157 16.05 -20.44 -4.64
CA VAL A 157 15.62 -21.13 -5.87
C VAL A 157 16.04 -20.34 -7.11
N CYS A 158 15.79 -19.02 -7.15
CA CYS A 158 16.20 -18.19 -8.28
C CYS A 158 17.73 -18.08 -8.42
N ALA A 159 18.49 -18.15 -7.32
CA ALA A 159 19.95 -18.11 -7.36
C ALA A 159 20.61 -19.45 -7.74
N ILE A 160 19.99 -20.59 -7.41
CA ILE A 160 20.60 -21.93 -7.58
C ILE A 160 20.09 -22.63 -8.84
N MET A 161 18.77 -22.61 -9.07
CA MET A 161 18.14 -23.41 -10.13
C MET A 161 18.63 -23.12 -11.55
N PRO A 162 18.91 -21.86 -11.95
CA PRO A 162 19.39 -21.59 -13.30
C PRO A 162 20.74 -22.26 -13.62
N THR A 163 21.59 -22.46 -12.60
CA THR A 163 22.84 -23.23 -12.74
C THR A 163 22.55 -24.71 -12.94
N THR A 164 21.64 -25.28 -12.15
CA THR A 164 21.34 -26.73 -12.18
C THR A 164 20.57 -27.16 -13.43
N THR A 165 19.75 -26.28 -13.99
CA THR A 165 18.96 -26.53 -15.21
C THR A 165 19.74 -26.29 -16.49
N GLY A 166 20.93 -25.67 -16.40
CA GLY A 166 21.74 -25.28 -17.54
C GLY A 166 21.25 -24.00 -18.25
N ALA A 167 20.21 -23.34 -17.73
CA ALA A 167 19.69 -22.08 -18.28
C ALA A 167 20.68 -20.91 -18.12
N GLY A 168 21.56 -20.97 -17.11
CA GLY A 168 22.51 -19.91 -16.80
C GLY A 168 21.87 -18.69 -16.13
N HIS A 169 22.71 -17.73 -15.76
CA HIS A 169 22.28 -16.48 -15.14
C HIS A 169 22.44 -15.31 -16.11
N ALA A 170 21.60 -14.29 -15.95
CA ALA A 170 21.77 -13.03 -16.65
C ALA A 170 23.16 -12.43 -16.39
N THR A 171 23.71 -11.74 -17.38
CA THR A 171 25.01 -11.09 -17.21
C THR A 171 24.92 -9.91 -16.24
N THR A 172 26.00 -9.62 -15.51
CA THR A 172 26.07 -8.45 -14.61
C THR A 172 25.78 -7.14 -15.36
N ALA A 173 26.22 -7.03 -16.61
CA ALA A 173 25.92 -5.86 -17.45
C ALA A 173 24.41 -5.73 -17.73
N ALA A 174 23.71 -6.85 -17.99
CA ALA A 174 22.26 -6.84 -18.21
C ALA A 174 21.47 -6.39 -16.98
N VAL A 175 21.92 -6.78 -15.77
CA VAL A 175 21.22 -6.46 -14.52
C VAL A 175 21.51 -5.05 -14.01
N TRP A 176 22.75 -4.56 -14.14
CA TRP A 176 23.20 -3.33 -13.47
C TRP A 176 23.52 -2.16 -14.38
N SER A 177 23.61 -2.38 -15.70
CA SER A 177 24.12 -1.37 -16.64
C SER A 177 23.32 -1.23 -17.92
N SER A 178 22.44 -2.19 -18.23
CA SER A 178 21.54 -2.12 -19.38
C SER A 178 20.34 -1.25 -19.03
N TRP A 179 20.19 -0.12 -19.72
CA TRP A 179 19.02 0.74 -19.61
C TRP A 179 18.18 0.64 -20.89
N SER A 180 16.92 0.19 -20.75
CA SER A 180 15.93 0.20 -21.83
C SER A 180 14.81 1.19 -21.52
N ASN A 181 14.47 2.03 -22.49
CA ASN A 181 13.35 2.95 -22.37
C ASN A 181 12.31 2.65 -23.45
N ASP A 182 11.31 1.88 -23.04
CA ASP A 182 10.22 1.42 -23.90
C ASP A 182 8.92 2.20 -23.65
N THR A 183 9.02 3.32 -22.94
CA THR A 183 7.87 4.17 -22.59
C THR A 183 7.50 5.17 -23.69
N GLY A 184 8.39 5.42 -24.65
CA GLY A 184 8.24 6.48 -25.65
C GLY A 184 8.53 7.90 -25.14
N TYR A 185 8.85 8.09 -23.86
CA TYR A 185 9.36 9.37 -23.35
C TYR A 185 10.81 9.60 -23.80
N LYS A 186 11.13 10.83 -24.24
CA LYS A 186 12.49 11.17 -24.70
C LYS A 186 13.52 11.27 -23.57
N SER A 187 13.09 11.51 -22.33
CA SER A 187 13.98 11.75 -21.19
C SER A 187 14.06 10.51 -20.31
N ASN A 188 15.23 9.87 -20.29
CA ASN A 188 15.50 8.75 -19.37
C ASN A 188 15.39 9.17 -17.89
N GLY A 189 15.70 10.43 -17.57
CA GLY A 189 15.51 10.95 -16.22
C GLY A 189 14.03 11.03 -15.82
N LEU A 190 13.15 11.36 -16.76
CA LEU A 190 11.70 11.34 -16.49
C LEU A 190 11.23 9.89 -16.29
N VAL A 191 11.67 8.97 -17.15
CA VAL A 191 11.34 7.55 -17.07
C VAL A 191 11.75 6.93 -15.74
N PHE A 192 12.95 7.26 -15.27
CA PHE A 192 13.42 6.85 -13.95
C PHE A 192 12.47 7.31 -12.84
N VAL A 193 12.09 8.59 -12.84
CA VAL A 193 11.26 9.15 -11.77
C VAL A 193 9.81 8.66 -11.85
N THR A 194 9.29 8.36 -13.05
CA THR A 194 7.97 7.71 -13.21
C THR A 194 7.99 6.24 -12.78
N GLY A 195 9.07 5.50 -13.04
CA GLY A 195 9.22 4.09 -12.66
C GLY A 195 9.25 3.85 -11.15
N MET A 196 9.73 4.84 -10.38
CA MET A 196 9.70 4.83 -8.90
C MET A 196 8.31 4.59 -8.29
N LEU A 197 7.21 4.77 -9.04
CA LEU A 197 5.85 4.43 -8.60
C LEU A 197 5.74 2.97 -8.15
N ASN A 198 6.38 2.05 -8.87
CA ASN A 198 6.32 0.64 -8.59
C ASN A 198 6.99 0.31 -7.25
N GLY A 199 8.18 0.87 -7.04
CA GLY A 199 8.89 0.75 -5.78
C GLY A 199 8.15 1.43 -4.62
N ALA A 200 7.51 2.59 -4.84
CA ALA A 200 6.67 3.25 -3.83
C ALA A 200 5.50 2.35 -3.38
N PHE A 201 4.81 1.75 -4.34
CA PHE A 201 3.72 0.80 -4.06
C PHE A 201 4.21 -0.42 -3.26
N SER A 202 5.44 -0.85 -3.54
CA SER A 202 6.04 -2.03 -2.95
C SER A 202 6.52 -1.80 -1.53
N VAL A 203 7.21 -0.70 -1.26
CA VAL A 203 7.61 -0.29 0.11
C VAL A 203 6.38 -0.23 1.03
N GLY A 204 5.23 0.17 0.47
CA GLY A 204 3.96 0.18 1.18
C GLY A 204 3.81 1.40 2.08
N THR A 205 2.77 1.38 2.91
CA THR A 205 2.35 2.54 3.70
C THR A 205 2.94 2.53 5.12
N PRO A 206 3.67 3.58 5.53
CA PRO A 206 4.25 3.67 6.88
C PRO A 206 3.22 3.75 8.02
N ASP A 207 1.98 4.18 7.75
CA ASP A 207 0.94 4.35 8.76
C ASP A 207 0.16 3.06 9.08
N CYS A 208 0.36 1.97 8.35
CA CYS A 208 -0.41 0.72 8.51
C CYS A 208 -0.50 0.26 9.97
N VAL A 209 0.63 0.20 10.67
CA VAL A 209 0.71 -0.24 12.07
C VAL A 209 0.05 0.75 13.06
N SER A 210 -0.11 2.02 12.66
CA SER A 210 -0.75 3.03 13.52
C SER A 210 -2.24 2.80 13.71
N HIS A 211 -2.92 2.15 12.76
CA HIS A 211 -4.35 1.84 12.88
C HIS A 211 -4.66 0.78 13.94
N LEU A 212 -3.64 0.08 14.42
CA LEU A 212 -3.71 -0.89 15.53
C LEU A 212 -3.02 -0.33 16.80
N ALA A 213 -2.70 0.97 16.85
CA ALA A 213 -1.90 1.55 17.94
C ALA A 213 -2.50 1.31 19.34
N GLU A 214 -3.83 1.31 19.45
CA GLU A 214 -4.55 1.09 20.72
C GLU A 214 -4.41 -0.35 21.26
N GLU A 215 -4.06 -1.32 20.41
CA GLU A 215 -3.86 -2.72 20.79
C GLU A 215 -2.39 -3.06 21.05
N ILE A 216 -1.48 -2.12 20.78
CA ILE A 216 -0.04 -2.34 20.91
C ILE A 216 0.42 -1.92 22.32
N PRO A 217 1.04 -2.83 23.11
CA PRO A 217 1.61 -2.47 24.40
C PRO A 217 2.67 -1.38 24.23
N ARG A 218 2.67 -0.35 25.07
CA ARG A 218 3.59 0.79 24.97
C ARG A 218 3.63 1.39 23.55
N SER A 219 2.46 1.65 22.98
CA SER A 219 2.25 2.11 21.61
C SER A 219 3.13 3.30 21.21
N ARG A 220 3.32 4.29 22.09
CA ARG A 220 4.22 5.44 21.89
C ARG A 220 5.67 5.08 21.55
N VAL A 221 6.15 3.90 21.97
CA VAL A 221 7.52 3.40 21.73
C VAL A 221 7.53 2.31 20.66
N ASN A 222 6.56 1.40 20.70
CA ASN A 222 6.55 0.23 19.85
C ASN A 222 6.03 0.49 18.43
N VAL A 223 5.10 1.43 18.24
CA VAL A 223 4.62 1.82 16.90
C VAL A 223 5.76 2.42 16.06
N PRO A 224 6.55 3.41 16.53
CA PRO A 224 7.71 3.93 15.79
C PRO A 224 8.73 2.84 15.42
N LYS A 225 9.02 1.91 16.34
CA LYS A 225 9.93 0.79 16.09
C LYS A 225 9.39 -0.16 15.03
N ALA A 226 8.08 -0.44 15.04
CA ALA A 226 7.44 -1.27 14.04
C ALA A 226 7.48 -0.63 12.64
N ILE A 227 7.29 0.70 12.53
CA ILE A 227 7.44 1.43 11.27
C ILE A 227 8.88 1.30 10.74
N ALA A 228 9.89 1.52 11.60
CA ALA A 228 11.29 1.38 11.22
C ALA A 228 11.63 -0.06 10.80
N ALA A 229 11.13 -1.06 11.53
CA ALA A 229 11.33 -2.47 11.20
C ALA A 229 10.66 -2.84 9.86
N GLN A 230 9.43 -2.38 9.62
CA GLN A 230 8.72 -2.60 8.36
C GLN A 230 9.52 -2.08 7.17
N LEU A 231 10.00 -0.84 7.25
CA LEU A 231 10.74 -0.20 6.16
C LEU A 231 12.14 -0.82 5.97
N GLY A 232 12.85 -1.12 7.05
CA GLY A 232 14.18 -1.74 6.99
C GLY A 232 14.14 -3.17 6.47
N VAL A 233 13.28 -4.02 7.03
CA VAL A 233 13.12 -5.41 6.59
C VAL A 233 12.57 -5.46 5.16
N GLY A 234 11.59 -4.60 4.84
CA GLY A 234 11.04 -4.48 3.49
C GLY A 234 12.09 -4.11 2.45
N PHE A 235 12.97 -3.16 2.76
CA PHE A 235 14.08 -2.78 1.88
C PHE A 235 15.07 -3.92 1.67
N VAL A 236 15.59 -4.51 2.75
CA VAL A 236 16.60 -5.56 2.66
C VAL A 236 16.06 -6.76 1.89
N THR A 237 14.87 -7.24 2.26
CA THR A 237 14.26 -8.40 1.60
C THR A 237 13.88 -8.10 0.16
N GLY A 238 13.35 -6.90 -0.13
CA GLY A 238 13.01 -6.45 -1.48
C GLY A 238 14.23 -6.35 -2.40
N LEU A 239 15.32 -5.78 -1.92
CA LEU A 239 16.55 -5.61 -2.70
C LEU A 239 17.16 -6.95 -3.10
N PHE A 240 17.36 -7.86 -2.15
CA PHE A 240 17.91 -9.18 -2.45
C PHE A 240 16.97 -10.02 -3.32
N TYR A 241 15.65 -9.87 -3.14
CA TYR A 241 14.66 -10.49 -3.99
C TYR A 241 14.76 -10.00 -5.44
N LEU A 242 14.79 -8.67 -5.66
CA LEU A 242 14.94 -8.07 -6.99
C LEU A 242 16.21 -8.52 -7.71
N ILE A 243 17.34 -8.53 -7.00
CA ILE A 243 18.61 -9.01 -7.55
C ILE A 243 18.48 -10.47 -7.97
N ALA A 244 17.99 -11.34 -7.10
CA ALA A 244 17.87 -12.77 -7.39
C ALA A 244 16.95 -13.05 -8.59
N ILE A 245 15.80 -12.38 -8.67
CA ILE A 245 14.89 -12.58 -9.80
C ILE A 245 15.46 -12.05 -11.11
N PHE A 246 16.14 -10.90 -11.12
CA PHE A 246 16.70 -10.35 -12.37
C PHE A 246 17.88 -11.17 -12.89
N TYR A 247 18.70 -11.75 -12.02
CA TYR A 247 19.72 -12.71 -12.44
C TYR A 247 19.13 -14.03 -12.97
N SER A 248 17.90 -14.37 -12.60
CA SER A 248 17.21 -15.58 -13.08
C SER A 248 16.44 -15.41 -14.40
N ILE A 249 16.33 -14.18 -14.92
CA ILE A 249 15.68 -13.91 -16.22
C ILE A 249 16.72 -14.03 -17.33
N ASN A 250 16.47 -14.96 -18.25
CA ASN A 250 17.34 -15.17 -19.41
C ASN A 250 16.74 -14.64 -20.71
N ASP A 251 15.41 -14.48 -20.76
CA ASP A 251 14.69 -13.95 -21.92
C ASP A 251 13.66 -12.91 -21.45
N ILE A 252 14.05 -11.63 -21.57
CA ILE A 252 13.19 -10.50 -21.20
C ILE A 252 12.01 -10.42 -22.17
N ASP A 253 12.22 -10.63 -23.48
CA ASP A 253 11.14 -10.52 -24.47
C ASP A 253 10.05 -11.57 -24.24
N ALA A 254 10.42 -12.81 -23.89
CA ALA A 254 9.47 -13.84 -23.50
C ALA A 254 8.71 -13.48 -22.21
N LEU A 255 9.36 -12.83 -21.25
CA LEU A 255 8.70 -12.35 -20.03
C LEU A 255 7.71 -11.21 -20.34
N MET A 256 8.07 -10.29 -21.23
CA MET A 256 7.20 -9.16 -21.61
C MET A 256 5.98 -9.62 -22.42
N ASN A 257 6.12 -10.66 -23.23
CA ASN A 257 5.07 -11.23 -24.07
C ASN A 257 4.39 -12.47 -23.45
N ASN A 258 4.53 -12.67 -22.14
CA ASN A 258 4.06 -13.89 -21.48
C ASN A 258 2.51 -14.02 -21.55
N PRO A 259 1.97 -15.24 -21.70
CA PRO A 259 0.53 -15.46 -21.82
C PRO A 259 -0.21 -15.47 -20.46
N TYR A 260 0.51 -15.32 -19.34
CA TYR A 260 -0.08 -15.47 -18.01
C TYR A 260 -0.59 -14.13 -17.48
N THR A 261 -1.63 -14.21 -16.65
CA THR A 261 -2.20 -13.04 -15.96
C THR A 261 -1.26 -12.41 -14.93
N ASN A 262 -0.27 -13.17 -14.45
CA ASN A 262 0.78 -12.67 -13.56
C ASN A 262 2.16 -13.06 -14.11
N PRO A 263 3.04 -12.07 -14.39
CA PRO A 263 4.34 -12.32 -15.01
C PRO A 263 5.31 -13.12 -14.13
N LEU A 264 5.07 -13.23 -12.82
CA LEU A 264 5.85 -14.13 -11.96
C LEU A 264 5.80 -15.58 -12.42
N ALA A 265 4.71 -16.01 -13.07
CA ALA A 265 4.59 -17.37 -13.57
C ALA A 265 5.65 -17.68 -14.64
N GLU A 266 5.86 -16.75 -15.57
CA GLU A 266 6.89 -16.89 -16.60
C GLU A 266 8.29 -16.70 -16.01
N LEU A 267 8.49 -15.71 -15.14
CA LEU A 267 9.78 -15.49 -14.47
C LEU A 267 10.24 -16.75 -13.72
N TYR A 268 9.37 -17.33 -12.90
CA TYR A 268 9.70 -18.54 -12.16
C TYR A 268 9.80 -19.77 -13.06
N ARG A 269 9.13 -19.78 -14.23
CA ARG A 269 9.32 -20.83 -15.23
C ARG A 269 10.73 -20.75 -15.84
N GLN A 270 11.22 -19.56 -16.15
CA GLN A 270 12.60 -19.35 -16.61
C GLN A 270 13.61 -19.74 -15.52
N ALA A 271 13.36 -19.34 -14.27
CA ALA A 271 14.26 -19.65 -13.15
C ALA A 271 14.35 -21.15 -12.83
N THR A 272 13.20 -21.86 -12.85
CA THR A 272 13.12 -23.26 -12.40
C THR A 272 13.20 -24.28 -13.53
N GLY A 273 12.98 -23.86 -14.79
CA GLY A 273 12.88 -24.76 -15.94
C GLY A 273 11.64 -25.69 -15.93
N SER A 274 10.70 -25.51 -14.99
CA SER A 274 9.57 -26.42 -14.80
C SER A 274 8.27 -25.71 -14.41
N LYS A 275 7.15 -26.18 -14.96
CA LYS A 275 5.80 -25.71 -14.60
C LYS A 275 5.48 -25.95 -13.12
N ALA A 276 5.86 -27.12 -12.60
CA ALA A 276 5.62 -27.48 -11.20
C ALA A 276 6.48 -26.63 -10.25
N GLY A 277 7.75 -26.39 -10.60
CA GLY A 277 8.63 -25.50 -9.83
C GLY A 277 8.12 -24.06 -9.79
N SER A 278 7.69 -23.53 -10.94
CA SER A 278 7.05 -22.21 -11.04
C SER A 278 5.80 -22.11 -10.18
N CYS A 279 4.89 -23.09 -10.26
CA CYS A 279 3.69 -23.13 -9.43
C CYS A 279 4.01 -23.20 -7.93
N GLY A 280 5.04 -23.97 -7.53
CA GLY A 280 5.49 -24.03 -6.14
C GLY A 280 5.96 -22.67 -5.62
N LEU A 281 6.74 -21.93 -6.42
CA LEU A 281 7.17 -20.57 -6.06
C LEU A 281 6.01 -19.57 -6.03
N LEU A 282 5.04 -19.69 -6.95
CA LEU A 282 3.82 -18.88 -6.90
C LEU A 282 3.03 -19.12 -5.61
N ILE A 283 2.89 -20.37 -5.16
CA ILE A 283 2.23 -20.69 -3.87
C ILE A 283 2.97 -20.03 -2.69
N VAL A 284 4.31 -20.05 -2.72
CA VAL A 284 5.16 -19.44 -1.69
C VAL A 284 4.95 -17.92 -1.61
N VAL A 285 4.64 -17.25 -2.72
CA VAL A 285 4.27 -15.82 -2.75
C VAL A 285 2.79 -15.61 -2.42
N PHE A 286 1.91 -16.48 -2.90
CA PHE A 286 0.47 -16.38 -2.74
C PHE A 286 0.03 -16.41 -1.26
N LEU A 287 0.52 -17.38 -0.48
CA LEU A 287 0.11 -17.55 0.92
C LEU A 287 0.35 -16.31 1.82
N PRO A 288 1.56 -15.69 1.85
CA PRO A 288 1.76 -14.46 2.60
C PRO A 288 0.96 -13.27 2.02
N THR A 289 0.66 -13.28 0.72
CA THR A 289 -0.18 -12.26 0.09
C THR A 289 -1.63 -12.34 0.57
N VAL A 290 -2.16 -13.55 0.81
CA VAL A 290 -3.47 -13.74 1.43
C VAL A 290 -3.51 -13.12 2.83
N ALA A 291 -2.49 -13.35 3.66
CA ALA A 291 -2.38 -12.73 4.98
C ALA A 291 -2.32 -11.20 4.89
N ASN A 292 -1.59 -10.66 3.90
CA ASN A 292 -1.54 -9.22 3.65
C ASN A 292 -2.90 -8.65 3.23
N CYS A 293 -3.65 -9.37 2.38
CA CYS A 293 -4.99 -8.96 1.95
C CYS A 293 -6.00 -8.94 3.11
N ILE A 294 -5.90 -9.90 4.03
CA ILE A 294 -6.66 -9.86 5.29
C ILE A 294 -6.30 -8.59 6.06
N GLY A 295 -5.02 -8.28 6.19
CA GLY A 295 -4.51 -7.06 6.83
C GLY A 295 -5.07 -5.77 6.22
N THR A 296 -5.17 -5.66 4.89
CA THR A 296 -5.75 -4.47 4.24
C THR A 296 -7.22 -4.27 4.57
N TYR A 297 -8.01 -5.36 4.67
CA TYR A 297 -9.42 -5.27 5.09
C TYR A 297 -9.56 -4.88 6.57
N ILE A 298 -8.66 -5.32 7.45
CA ILE A 298 -8.61 -4.84 8.84
C ILE A 298 -8.41 -3.32 8.84
N THR A 299 -7.37 -2.84 8.17
CA THR A 299 -7.04 -1.41 8.17
C THR A 299 -8.13 -0.57 7.53
N CYS A 300 -8.66 -0.99 6.39
CA CYS A 300 -9.72 -0.29 5.68
C CYS A 300 -11.01 -0.19 6.53
N GLY A 301 -11.43 -1.30 7.17
CA GLY A 301 -12.59 -1.31 8.06
C GLY A 301 -12.40 -0.43 9.29
N ARG A 302 -11.22 -0.47 9.92
CA ARG A 302 -10.89 0.41 11.06
C ARG A 302 -10.86 1.88 10.66
N MET A 303 -10.34 2.21 9.49
CA MET A 303 -10.32 3.60 9.01
C MET A 303 -11.73 4.15 8.82
N LEU A 304 -12.63 3.38 8.19
CA LEU A 304 -14.02 3.79 8.04
C LEU A 304 -14.73 3.91 9.39
N TRP A 305 -14.48 2.97 10.30
CA TRP A 305 -15.01 3.03 11.66
C TRP A 305 -14.54 4.27 12.42
N THR A 306 -13.25 4.60 12.36
CA THR A 306 -12.68 5.77 13.04
C THR A 306 -13.27 7.08 12.52
N LEU A 307 -13.40 7.23 11.20
CA LEU A 307 -14.10 8.38 10.62
C LEU A 307 -15.57 8.43 11.06
N SER A 308 -16.21 7.28 11.17
CA SER A 308 -17.63 7.19 11.55
C SER A 308 -17.86 7.49 13.03
N ARG A 309 -16.95 7.07 13.91
CA ARG A 309 -16.96 7.39 15.35
C ARG A 309 -16.98 8.90 15.57
N ASP A 310 -16.21 9.63 14.77
CA ASP A 310 -16.08 11.08 14.86
C ASP A 310 -17.17 11.82 14.05
N ARG A 311 -18.19 11.09 13.57
CA ARG A 311 -19.30 11.56 12.72
C ARG A 311 -18.85 12.21 11.41
N ALA A 312 -17.70 11.79 10.87
CA ALA A 312 -17.19 12.27 9.60
C ALA A 312 -17.87 11.59 8.39
N THR A 313 -18.63 10.51 8.58
CA THR A 313 -19.23 9.68 7.51
C THR A 313 -20.75 9.71 7.49
N PRO A 314 -21.39 9.47 6.33
CA PRO A 314 -22.81 9.15 6.27
C PRO A 314 -23.09 7.88 7.09
N PHE A 315 -24.25 7.79 7.75
CA PHE A 315 -24.63 6.62 8.56
C PHE A 315 -23.65 6.30 9.72
N SER A 316 -23.05 7.33 10.30
CA SER A 316 -22.10 7.22 11.42
C SER A 316 -22.62 6.41 12.61
N SER A 317 -23.94 6.42 12.86
CA SER A 317 -24.59 5.63 13.92
C SER A 317 -24.49 4.12 13.71
N THR A 318 -24.31 3.66 12.46
CA THR A 318 -24.16 2.24 12.13
C THR A 318 -22.70 1.89 11.91
N LEU A 319 -21.97 2.71 11.15
CA LEU A 319 -20.58 2.45 10.78
C LEU A 319 -19.59 2.71 11.93
N GLY A 320 -19.93 3.57 12.90
CA GLY A 320 -19.09 3.92 14.03
C GLY A 320 -19.18 2.95 15.22
N VAL A 321 -19.95 1.86 15.11
CA VAL A 321 -20.22 0.95 16.24
C VAL A 321 -19.39 -0.33 16.14
N ILE A 322 -18.78 -0.74 17.25
CA ILE A 322 -18.15 -2.05 17.39
C ILE A 322 -19.24 -3.08 17.70
N SER A 323 -19.26 -4.18 16.96
CA SER A 323 -20.24 -5.26 17.17
C SER A 323 -20.00 -5.94 18.53
N PRO A 324 -20.98 -5.98 19.46
CA PRO A 324 -20.82 -6.68 20.74
C PRO A 324 -20.63 -8.19 20.58
N ARG A 325 -21.17 -8.78 19.50
CA ARG A 325 -21.09 -10.22 19.22
C ARG A 325 -19.70 -10.63 18.71
N TRP A 326 -19.07 -9.80 17.89
CA TRP A 326 -17.84 -10.16 17.16
C TRP A 326 -16.60 -9.36 17.59
N GLY A 327 -16.78 -8.29 18.37
CA GLY A 327 -15.68 -7.48 18.91
C GLY A 327 -14.88 -6.71 17.85
N ASN A 328 -15.48 -6.45 16.68
CA ASN A 328 -14.85 -5.74 15.56
C ASN A 328 -15.83 -4.73 14.92
N PRO A 329 -15.33 -3.77 14.10
CA PRO A 329 -16.16 -2.82 13.38
C PRO A 329 -16.88 -3.48 12.19
N PHE A 330 -17.78 -4.43 12.49
CA PHE A 330 -18.42 -5.32 11.52
C PHE A 330 -19.10 -4.56 10.36
N ALA A 331 -19.92 -3.55 10.67
CA ALA A 331 -20.65 -2.79 9.65
C ALA A 331 -19.72 -1.98 8.74
N ALA A 332 -18.67 -1.38 9.30
CA ALA A 332 -17.68 -0.64 8.53
C ALA A 332 -16.89 -1.57 7.60
N THR A 333 -16.41 -2.71 8.10
CA THR A 333 -15.68 -3.69 7.28
C THR A 333 -16.55 -4.27 6.16
N VAL A 334 -17.84 -4.54 6.41
CA VAL A 334 -18.79 -4.97 5.36
C VAL A 334 -19.02 -3.87 4.33
N ALA A 335 -19.17 -2.61 4.75
CA ALA A 335 -19.29 -1.48 3.82
C ALA A 335 -18.05 -1.36 2.92
N CYS A 336 -16.85 -1.53 3.48
CA CYS A 336 -15.61 -1.58 2.70
C CYS A 336 -15.62 -2.74 1.69
N LEU A 337 -16.03 -3.94 2.09
CA LEU A 337 -16.16 -5.09 1.17
C LEU A 337 -17.13 -4.81 0.02
N ILE A 338 -18.26 -4.16 0.29
CA ILE A 338 -19.24 -3.78 -0.75
C ILE A 338 -18.61 -2.78 -1.72
N ILE A 339 -17.96 -1.73 -1.21
CA ILE A 339 -17.28 -0.72 -2.05
C ILE A 339 -16.19 -1.40 -2.91
N THR A 340 -15.37 -2.26 -2.31
CA THR A 340 -14.33 -3.01 -3.01
C THR A 340 -14.94 -3.93 -4.08
N THR A 341 -16.04 -4.62 -3.79
CA THR A 341 -16.76 -5.45 -4.78
C THR A 341 -17.27 -4.62 -5.97
N ILE A 342 -17.81 -3.42 -5.71
CA ILE A 342 -18.25 -2.49 -6.76
C ILE A 342 -17.07 -2.02 -7.60
N LEU A 343 -15.93 -1.71 -6.99
CA LEU A 343 -14.71 -1.37 -7.73
C LEU A 343 -14.24 -2.54 -8.60
N GLY A 344 -14.37 -3.78 -8.12
CA GLY A 344 -14.08 -4.99 -8.92
C GLY A 344 -14.90 -5.08 -10.20
N LEU A 345 -16.16 -4.62 -10.22
CA LEU A 345 -16.99 -4.63 -11.43
C LEU A 345 -16.40 -3.76 -12.55
N ILE A 346 -15.67 -2.70 -12.20
CA ILE A 346 -14.98 -1.84 -13.16
C ILE A 346 -13.94 -2.65 -13.96
N TYR A 347 -13.29 -3.64 -13.33
CA TYR A 347 -12.29 -4.49 -13.98
C TYR A 347 -12.87 -5.25 -15.19
N ILE A 348 -14.14 -5.67 -15.12
CA ILE A 348 -14.81 -6.35 -16.23
C ILE A 348 -14.89 -5.43 -17.45
N GLY A 349 -15.30 -4.17 -17.24
CA GLY A 349 -15.44 -3.19 -18.31
C GLY A 349 -14.09 -2.67 -18.81
N SER A 350 -13.19 -2.31 -17.90
CA SER A 350 -11.87 -1.76 -18.23
C SER A 350 -10.84 -2.03 -17.13
N ALA A 351 -9.85 -2.87 -17.44
CA ALA A 351 -8.69 -3.07 -16.60
C ALA A 351 -7.86 -1.79 -16.41
N VAL A 352 -7.83 -0.92 -17.43
CA VAL A 352 -7.15 0.39 -17.37
C VAL A 352 -7.81 1.30 -16.32
N ALA A 353 -9.15 1.37 -16.32
CA ALA A 353 -9.88 2.16 -15.33
C ALA A 353 -9.69 1.61 -13.91
N PHE A 354 -9.76 0.28 -13.73
CA PHE A 354 -9.47 -0.34 -12.43
C PHE A 354 -8.05 -0.05 -11.95
N ASN A 355 -7.04 -0.19 -12.83
CA ASN A 355 -5.65 0.07 -12.50
C ASN A 355 -5.40 1.54 -12.14
N ALA A 356 -6.17 2.48 -12.68
CA ALA A 356 -6.08 3.88 -12.28
C ALA A 356 -6.59 4.11 -10.83
N PHE A 357 -7.62 3.38 -10.38
CA PHE A 357 -8.02 3.40 -8.96
C PHE A 357 -6.90 2.83 -8.08
N VAL A 358 -6.30 1.72 -8.50
CA VAL A 358 -5.16 1.12 -7.80
C VAL A 358 -3.97 2.07 -7.75
N GLY A 359 -3.61 2.73 -8.86
CA GLY A 359 -2.51 3.70 -8.92
C GLY A 359 -2.76 4.93 -8.02
N SER A 360 -4.02 5.33 -7.88
CA SER A 360 -4.43 6.43 -7.00
C SER A 360 -4.19 6.13 -5.51
N PHE A 361 -4.01 4.86 -5.11
CA PHE A 361 -3.66 4.47 -3.74
C PHE A 361 -2.46 5.24 -3.20
N ILE A 362 -1.34 5.24 -3.94
CA ILE A 362 -0.08 5.84 -3.49
C ILE A 362 -0.17 7.36 -3.48
N ILE A 363 -0.91 7.93 -4.43
CA ILE A 363 -1.12 9.38 -4.50
C ILE A 363 -1.94 9.84 -3.30
N LEU A 364 -3.06 9.17 -3.00
CA LEU A 364 -3.94 9.52 -1.88
C LEU A 364 -3.29 9.27 -0.52
N SER A 365 -2.57 8.15 -0.34
CA SER A 365 -1.85 7.89 0.91
C SER A 365 -0.74 8.93 1.13
N SER A 366 0.06 9.23 0.11
CA SER A 366 1.11 10.25 0.18
C SER A 366 0.54 11.64 0.43
N ALA A 367 -0.55 12.02 -0.25
CA ALA A 367 -1.24 13.29 -0.03
C ALA A 367 -1.76 13.41 1.42
N SER A 368 -2.25 12.31 2.01
CA SER A 368 -2.65 12.30 3.41
C SER A 368 -1.45 12.54 4.35
N TYR A 369 -0.29 11.94 4.07
CA TYR A 369 0.93 12.19 4.84
C TYR A 369 1.42 13.63 4.71
N LEU A 370 1.31 14.23 3.53
CA LEU A 370 1.65 15.64 3.34
C LEU A 370 0.82 16.54 4.25
N LEU A 371 -0.48 16.26 4.40
CA LEU A 371 -1.35 17.03 5.31
C LEU A 371 -1.02 16.85 6.80
N ALA A 372 -0.30 15.78 7.17
CA ALA A 372 0.21 15.61 8.52
C ALA A 372 1.59 16.27 8.72
N ILE A 373 2.50 16.11 7.76
CA ILE A 373 3.90 16.53 7.86
C ILE A 373 4.08 18.02 7.55
N LEU A 374 3.39 18.55 6.54
CA LEU A 374 3.57 19.94 6.11
C LEU A 374 3.15 20.95 7.19
N PRO A 375 1.97 20.83 7.85
CA PRO A 375 1.62 21.76 8.92
C PRO A 375 2.55 21.62 10.16
N HIS A 376 3.06 20.41 10.40
CA HIS A 376 4.05 20.15 11.45
C HIS A 376 5.38 20.87 11.16
N LEU A 377 5.83 20.85 9.90
CA LEU A 377 6.98 21.62 9.44
C LEU A 377 6.74 23.13 9.55
N LEU A 378 5.61 23.63 9.04
CA LEU A 378 5.29 25.06 8.99
C LEU A 378 5.10 25.68 10.38
N SER A 379 4.58 24.91 11.34
CA SER A 379 4.43 25.35 12.74
C SER A 379 5.73 25.28 13.54
N GLY A 380 6.82 24.79 12.94
CA GLY A 380 8.07 24.54 13.66
C GLY A 380 7.91 23.45 14.74
N ARG A 381 7.01 22.48 14.52
CA ARG A 381 6.72 21.36 15.40
C ARG A 381 6.21 21.75 16.80
N LYS A 382 5.54 22.90 16.90
CA LYS A 382 5.04 23.47 18.17
C LYS A 382 3.63 23.03 18.55
N ASN A 383 2.86 22.51 17.59
CA ASN A 383 1.44 22.21 17.78
C ASN A 383 1.19 20.86 18.47
N ILE A 384 2.23 20.04 18.69
CA ILE A 384 2.13 18.72 19.32
C ILE A 384 3.12 18.60 20.48
N GLU A 385 2.76 17.79 21.47
CA GLU A 385 3.69 17.34 22.50
C GLU A 385 4.45 16.10 22.00
N PHE A 386 5.78 16.10 22.14
CA PHE A 386 6.60 15.01 21.64
C PHE A 386 6.43 13.74 22.47
N GLY A 387 6.42 12.60 21.76
CA GLY A 387 6.52 11.29 22.36
C GLY A 387 7.96 10.87 22.68
N PRO A 388 8.15 9.64 23.17
CA PRO A 388 9.47 9.05 23.43
C PRO A 388 10.42 9.03 22.23
N PHE A 389 9.88 8.94 21.00
CA PHE A 389 10.65 9.08 19.78
C PHE A 389 10.45 10.48 19.20
N LYS A 390 11.54 11.24 19.15
CA LYS A 390 11.62 12.58 18.58
C LYS A 390 12.80 12.63 17.61
N LEU A 391 12.57 13.08 16.38
CA LEU A 391 13.65 13.39 15.46
C LEU A 391 14.47 14.56 16.02
N PRO A 392 15.82 14.44 16.05
CA PRO A 392 16.68 15.54 16.42
C PRO A 392 16.35 16.77 15.58
N ASP A 393 16.28 17.94 16.20
CA ASP A 393 15.75 19.14 15.54
C ASP A 393 16.51 19.51 14.26
N LYS A 394 17.84 19.30 14.26
CA LYS A 394 18.69 19.48 13.07
C LYS A 394 18.34 18.52 11.93
N LEU A 395 18.01 17.27 12.26
CA LEU A 395 17.65 16.25 11.29
C LEU A 395 16.24 16.48 10.75
N ALA A 396 15.28 16.81 11.63
CA ALA A 396 13.92 17.16 11.24
C ALA A 396 13.88 18.36 10.28
N ALA A 397 14.74 19.37 10.50
CA ALA A 397 14.86 20.54 9.64
C ALA A 397 15.31 20.21 8.20
N VAL A 398 15.94 19.05 7.97
CA VAL A 398 16.35 18.58 6.64
C VAL A 398 15.37 17.55 6.09
N ILE A 399 15.01 16.55 6.89
CA ILE A 399 14.16 15.43 6.47
C ILE A 399 12.75 15.88 6.13
N MET A 400 12.10 16.72 6.95
CA MET A 400 10.70 17.10 6.73
C MET A 400 10.51 17.90 5.43
N PRO A 401 11.33 18.93 5.11
CA PRO A 401 11.23 19.61 3.82
C PRO A 401 11.45 18.68 2.62
N ILE A 402 12.44 17.77 2.69
CA ILE A 402 12.71 16.82 1.60
C ILE A 402 11.53 15.86 1.43
N ALA A 403 10.97 15.33 2.53
CA ALA A 403 9.81 14.45 2.50
C ALA A 403 8.59 15.17 1.87
N CYS A 404 8.30 16.40 2.28
CA CYS A 404 7.23 17.20 1.69
C CYS A 404 7.47 17.49 0.19
N ALA A 405 8.68 17.90 -0.18
CA ALA A 405 9.04 18.18 -1.57
C ALA A 405 8.93 16.93 -2.46
N TYR A 406 9.39 15.78 -1.96
CA TYR A 406 9.22 14.49 -2.60
C TYR A 406 7.73 14.18 -2.81
N ILE A 407 6.91 14.24 -1.76
CA ILE A 407 5.48 13.93 -1.89
C ILE A 407 4.80 14.85 -2.93
N VAL A 408 5.07 16.15 -2.88
CA VAL A 408 4.49 17.12 -3.84
C VAL A 408 4.91 16.81 -5.27
N ALA A 409 6.20 16.56 -5.50
CA ALA A 409 6.70 16.24 -6.84
C ALA A 409 6.11 14.93 -7.38
N PHE A 410 6.08 13.88 -6.55
CA PHE A 410 5.66 12.55 -6.99
C PHE A 410 4.15 12.39 -7.13
N ILE A 411 3.33 13.14 -6.39
CA ILE A 411 1.89 13.24 -6.67
C ILE A 411 1.65 13.68 -8.13
N VAL A 412 2.44 14.64 -8.63
CA VAL A 412 2.33 15.13 -10.02
C VAL A 412 2.92 14.11 -11.00
N ILE A 413 4.09 13.56 -10.71
CA ILE A 413 4.76 12.63 -11.63
C ILE A 413 3.98 11.33 -11.79
N PHE A 414 3.39 10.81 -10.71
CA PHE A 414 2.54 9.62 -10.74
C PHE A 414 1.20 9.83 -11.44
N CYS A 415 0.90 11.06 -11.87
CA CYS A 415 -0.24 11.37 -12.73
C CYS A 415 0.11 11.37 -14.23
N PHE A 416 1.38 11.21 -14.61
CA PHE A 416 1.77 11.18 -16.01
C PHE A 416 1.31 9.87 -16.70
N PRO A 417 1.01 9.92 -18.02
CA PRO A 417 0.73 8.74 -18.82
C PRO A 417 1.79 7.64 -18.69
N TYR A 418 1.39 6.38 -18.85
CA TYR A 418 2.32 5.25 -18.74
C TYR A 418 3.27 5.16 -19.93
N SER A 419 2.80 5.55 -21.11
CA SER A 419 3.62 5.57 -22.33
C SER A 419 3.10 6.58 -23.36
N MET A 420 3.97 6.92 -24.30
CA MET A 420 3.71 7.77 -25.44
C MET A 420 3.67 6.93 -26.73
N PRO A 421 2.76 7.23 -27.69
CA PRO A 421 1.75 8.28 -27.65
C PRO A 421 0.59 7.99 -26.67
N VAL A 422 -0.04 9.06 -26.16
CA VAL A 422 -1.18 8.93 -25.23
C VAL A 422 -2.42 8.46 -25.98
N SER A 423 -3.05 7.42 -25.45
CA SER A 423 -4.32 6.85 -25.90
C SER A 423 -5.21 6.58 -24.68
N ALA A 424 -6.45 6.15 -24.89
CA ALA A 424 -7.33 5.75 -23.79
C ALA A 424 -6.77 4.55 -22.99
N GLU A 425 -5.88 3.75 -23.57
CA GLU A 425 -5.28 2.60 -22.90
C GLU A 425 -3.96 2.92 -22.21
N THR A 426 -3.21 3.91 -22.71
CA THR A 426 -1.90 4.32 -22.18
C THR A 426 -1.98 5.51 -21.22
N MET A 427 -3.15 6.15 -21.12
CA MET A 427 -3.39 7.25 -20.19
C MET A 427 -3.48 6.75 -18.75
N ASN A 428 -2.82 7.47 -17.85
CA ASN A 428 -2.94 7.26 -16.42
C ASN A 428 -4.05 8.16 -15.85
N TYR A 429 -5.21 7.56 -15.56
CA TYR A 429 -6.38 8.27 -15.04
C TYR A 429 -6.32 8.57 -13.53
N SER A 430 -5.18 8.30 -12.86
CA SER A 430 -5.05 8.53 -11.42
C SER A 430 -5.22 10.01 -11.04
N SER A 431 -4.86 10.93 -11.92
CA SER A 431 -5.11 12.37 -11.75
C SER A 431 -6.59 12.71 -11.69
N ALA A 432 -7.39 12.16 -12.62
CA ALA A 432 -8.83 12.37 -12.68
C ALA A 432 -9.54 11.76 -11.46
N ILE A 433 -9.13 10.56 -11.04
CA ILE A 433 -9.67 9.88 -9.86
C ILE A 433 -9.32 10.65 -8.59
N THR A 434 -8.04 10.99 -8.39
CA THR A 434 -7.58 11.73 -7.21
C THR A 434 -8.21 13.11 -7.13
N GLY A 435 -8.21 13.87 -8.23
CA GLY A 435 -8.80 15.20 -8.30
C GLY A 435 -10.32 15.15 -8.11
N GLY A 436 -11.02 14.26 -8.80
CA GLY A 436 -12.46 14.08 -8.69
C GLY A 436 -12.90 13.69 -7.28
N LEU A 437 -12.23 12.71 -6.66
CA LEU A 437 -12.49 12.33 -5.26
C LEU A 437 -12.20 13.47 -4.30
N THR A 438 -11.12 14.23 -4.50
CA THR A 438 -10.80 15.40 -3.67
C THR A 438 -11.92 16.44 -3.72
N VAL A 439 -12.46 16.73 -4.91
CA VAL A 439 -13.59 17.65 -5.06
C VAL A 439 -14.82 17.11 -4.35
N ILE A 440 -15.15 15.83 -4.52
CA ILE A 440 -16.29 15.19 -3.84
C ILE A 440 -16.14 15.29 -2.32
N ILE A 441 -14.97 14.96 -1.77
CA ILE A 441 -14.67 15.05 -0.33
C ILE A 441 -14.82 16.49 0.16
N ALA A 442 -14.27 17.48 -0.58
CA ALA A 442 -14.38 18.88 -0.22
C ALA A 442 -15.85 19.37 -0.20
N LEU A 443 -16.68 18.89 -1.13
CA LEU A 443 -18.11 19.20 -1.17
C LEU A 443 -18.91 18.48 -0.06
N LEU A 444 -18.46 17.30 0.39
CA LEU A 444 -19.06 16.59 1.51
C LEU A 444 -18.80 17.26 2.87
N TYR A 445 -17.70 18.00 3.01
CA TYR A 445 -17.28 18.59 4.29
C TYR A 445 -18.33 19.51 4.94
N PRO A 446 -18.92 20.51 4.25
CA PRO A 446 -19.94 21.39 4.84
C PRO A 446 -21.19 20.62 5.28
N TRP A 447 -21.60 19.62 4.50
CA TRP A 447 -22.74 18.77 4.84
C TRP A 447 -22.49 17.99 6.13
N GLN A 448 -21.28 17.43 6.30
CA GLN A 448 -20.91 16.72 7.53
C GLN A 448 -20.72 17.61 8.74
N CYS A 449 -20.21 18.83 8.55
CA CYS A 449 -20.17 19.80 9.62
C CYS A 449 -21.58 20.14 10.16
N ARG A 450 -22.59 20.21 9.27
CA ARG A 450 -23.99 20.41 9.68
C ARG A 450 -24.58 19.18 10.40
N ASN A 451 -24.13 17.98 10.06
CA ASN A 451 -24.58 16.74 10.69
C ASN A 451 -23.80 16.37 11.97
N GLY A 452 -23.04 17.32 12.53
CA GLY A 452 -22.38 17.15 13.83
C GLY A 452 -21.02 16.45 13.78
N PHE A 453 -20.28 16.56 12.68
CA PHE A 453 -18.88 16.17 12.61
C PHE A 453 -18.05 16.85 13.73
N VAL A 454 -17.20 16.09 14.42
CA VAL A 454 -16.32 16.57 15.51
C VAL A 454 -14.85 16.34 15.11
N SER A 455 -13.96 17.27 15.46
CA SER A 455 -12.52 17.10 15.15
C SER A 455 -11.93 15.93 15.95
N PRO A 456 -11.01 15.12 15.40
CA PRO A 456 -10.43 13.99 16.14
C PRO A 456 -9.63 14.46 17.37
N VAL A 457 -9.09 15.69 17.32
CA VAL A 457 -8.40 16.33 18.46
C VAL A 457 -9.38 16.64 19.59
N GLU A 458 -10.60 17.08 19.25
CA GLU A 458 -11.66 17.36 20.25
C GLU A 458 -12.16 16.06 20.87
N VAL A 459 -12.36 15.01 20.07
CA VAL A 459 -12.74 13.68 20.55
C VAL A 459 -11.68 13.14 21.51
N ALA A 460 -10.40 13.20 21.14
CA ALA A 460 -9.31 12.75 22.01
C ALA A 460 -9.24 13.50 23.35
N ARG A 461 -9.44 14.83 23.34
CA ARG A 461 -9.51 15.63 24.57
C ARG A 461 -10.69 15.24 25.44
N SER A 462 -11.86 14.97 24.85
CA SER A 462 -13.05 14.58 25.59
C SER A 462 -12.90 13.22 26.29
N ILE A 463 -12.23 12.26 25.64
CA ILE A 463 -11.92 10.94 26.21
C ILE A 463 -10.93 11.09 27.37
N ALA A 464 -9.84 11.82 27.16
CA ALA A 464 -8.84 12.06 28.20
C ALA A 464 -9.43 12.73 29.44
N ALA A 465 -10.35 13.69 29.26
CA ALA A 465 -11.04 14.33 30.37
C ALA A 465 -11.97 13.35 31.13
N ALA A 466 -12.61 12.40 30.43
CA ALA A 466 -13.48 11.41 31.05
C ALA A 466 -12.71 10.35 31.85
N ASP A 467 -11.50 9.97 31.41
CA ASP A 467 -10.66 9.00 32.11
C ASP A 467 -10.09 9.59 33.41
N VAL A 468 -9.69 10.86 33.42
CA VAL A 468 -9.24 11.55 34.65
C VAL A 468 -10.36 11.57 35.71
N VAL A 469 -11.61 11.79 35.31
CA VAL A 469 -12.76 11.79 36.23
C VAL A 469 -13.02 10.39 36.81
N LYS A 470 -12.69 9.31 36.09
CA LYS A 470 -12.83 7.94 36.61
C LYS A 470 -11.71 7.59 37.59
N ASP A 471 -10.47 7.97 37.28
CA ASP A 471 -9.33 7.74 38.19
C ASP A 471 -9.46 8.55 39.50
N ASP A 472 -10.14 9.71 39.47
CA ASP A 472 -10.46 10.48 40.68
C ASP A 472 -11.63 9.89 41.51
N GLN A 473 -12.35 8.89 40.97
CA GLN A 473 -13.50 8.24 41.62
C GLN A 473 -13.21 6.82 42.14
N GLU A 474 -12.06 6.23 41.79
CA GLU A 474 -11.52 4.98 42.38
C GLU A 474 -10.52 5.29 43.50
#